data_AF-A0A255YV67-F1
#
_entry.id   AF-A0A255YV67-F1
#
_cell.length_a   1.000
_cell.length_b   1.000
_cell.length_c   1.000
_cell.angle_alpha   90.00
_cell.angle_beta   90.00
_cell.angle_gamma   90.00
#
_symmetry.space_group_name_H-M   'P 1'
#
loop_
_entity.id
_entity.type
_entity.pdbx_description
1 polymer ?
#
loop_
_entity_poly.entity_id
_entity_poly.type
_entity_poly.pdbx_seq_one_letter_code
_entity_poly.pdbx_strand_id
1 'polypeptide(L)'
;MSPFKDIIDAHEVADDATRKKMGTVAMAGHDDHFVELYHLSIIAANAYFFMLFARFEHRVTELAMIRVEAGRQATIASDRRVWAVLDVKKMDFLRRLALLTDKGSSDYATVKELYEDRNAIAHGSLVETKPNVKVVATILSGVLSRLEGTP
;
A
#
# COMPACT_ATOMS: atom_id res chain seq x y z
N MET A 1 7.11 11.34 -11.40
CA MET A 1 5.66 11.49 -11.08
C MET A 1 5.29 10.33 -10.17
N SER A 2 4.59 10.55 -9.04
CA SER A 2 4.26 9.45 -8.11
C SER A 2 3.31 8.44 -8.77
N PRO A 3 3.53 7.12 -8.60
CA PRO A 3 2.64 6.08 -9.13
C PRO A 3 1.25 6.07 -8.47
N PHE A 4 1.04 6.89 -7.44
CA PHE A 4 -0.21 6.99 -6.68
C PHE A 4 -0.92 8.34 -6.84
N LYS A 5 -0.45 9.22 -7.75
CA LYS A 5 -0.93 10.60 -7.84
C LYS A 5 -2.46 10.69 -7.98
N ASP A 6 -3.04 9.91 -8.87
CA ASP A 6 -4.50 9.80 -9.08
C ASP A 6 -5.26 9.38 -7.82
N ILE A 7 -4.72 8.44 -7.03
CA ILE A 7 -5.34 8.00 -5.76
C ILE A 7 -5.28 9.13 -4.73
N ILE A 8 -4.15 9.84 -4.66
CA ILE A 8 -3.96 10.99 -3.76
C ILE A 8 -4.93 12.11 -4.13
N ASP A 9 -4.98 12.50 -5.41
CA ASP A 9 -5.84 13.56 -5.91
C ASP A 9 -7.32 13.25 -5.62
N ALA A 10 -7.75 11.99 -5.86
CA ALA A 10 -9.11 11.55 -5.56
C ALA A 10 -9.42 11.61 -4.06
N HIS A 11 -8.48 11.17 -3.21
CA HIS A 11 -8.63 11.26 -1.76
C HIS A 11 -8.73 12.71 -1.28
N GLU A 12 -7.92 13.62 -1.82
CA GLU A 12 -7.96 15.05 -1.46
C GLU A 12 -9.32 15.67 -1.78
N VAL A 13 -9.87 15.39 -2.96
CA VAL A 13 -11.20 15.87 -3.35
C VAL A 13 -12.28 15.34 -2.40
N ALA A 14 -12.22 14.06 -2.05
CA ALA A 14 -13.18 13.43 -1.13
C ALA A 14 -13.06 13.98 0.30
N ASP A 15 -11.84 14.14 0.81
CA ASP A 15 -11.58 14.64 2.17
C ASP A 15 -11.98 16.13 2.29
N ASP A 16 -11.68 16.96 1.29
CA ASP A 16 -12.10 18.36 1.26
C ASP A 16 -13.62 18.52 1.20
N ALA A 17 -14.31 17.71 0.38
CA ALA A 17 -15.77 17.72 0.31
C ALA A 17 -16.40 17.32 1.66
N THR A 18 -15.85 16.29 2.31
CA THR A 18 -16.32 15.82 3.62
C THR A 18 -16.07 16.87 4.70
N ARG A 19 -14.88 17.47 4.74
CA ARG A 19 -14.51 18.52 5.71
C ARG A 19 -15.43 19.75 5.60
N LYS A 20 -15.76 20.18 4.38
CA LYS A 20 -16.71 21.28 4.15
C LYS A 20 -18.09 20.97 4.72
N LYS A 21 -18.62 19.76 4.46
CA LYS A 21 -19.91 19.33 5.01
C LYS A 21 -19.90 19.27 6.55
N MET A 22 -18.84 18.73 7.14
CA MET A 22 -18.69 18.71 8.60
C MET A 22 -18.71 20.10 9.21
N GLY A 23 -18.03 21.08 8.57
CA GLY A 23 -18.07 22.48 9.01
C GLY A 23 -19.49 23.07 8.97
N THR A 24 -20.26 22.80 7.92
CA THR A 24 -21.66 23.25 7.84
C THR A 24 -22.55 22.61 8.92
N VAL A 25 -22.41 21.31 9.13
CA VAL A 25 -23.18 20.55 10.12
C VAL A 25 -22.85 20.97 11.55
N ALA A 26 -21.56 21.19 11.85
CA ALA A 26 -21.12 21.67 13.16
C ALA A 26 -21.70 23.06 13.48
N MET A 27 -21.75 23.97 12.50
CA MET A 27 -22.35 25.30 12.67
C MET A 27 -23.87 25.25 12.88
N ALA A 28 -24.53 24.19 12.39
CA ALA A 28 -25.96 23.97 12.57
C ALA A 28 -26.32 23.28 13.90
N GLY A 29 -25.33 22.82 14.69
CA GLY A 29 -25.56 22.11 15.96
C GLY A 29 -26.14 20.71 15.80
N HIS A 30 -25.93 20.06 14.65
CA HIS A 30 -26.43 18.71 14.37
C HIS A 30 -25.36 17.65 14.69
N ASP A 31 -25.16 17.38 15.98
CA ASP A 31 -24.06 16.53 16.47
C ASP A 31 -24.09 15.10 15.89
N ASP A 32 -25.26 14.49 15.74
CA ASP A 32 -25.39 13.13 15.17
C ASP A 32 -24.87 13.05 13.72
N HIS A 33 -25.14 14.07 12.91
CA HIS A 33 -24.70 14.11 11.51
C HIS A 33 -23.19 14.39 11.43
N PHE A 34 -22.63 15.10 12.41
CA PHE A 34 -21.18 15.32 12.47
C PHE A 34 -20.46 14.00 12.73
N VAL A 35 -20.97 13.20 13.69
CA VAL A 35 -20.44 11.87 14.00
C VAL A 35 -20.52 10.95 12.79
N GLU A 36 -21.65 10.92 12.08
CA GLU A 36 -21.79 10.14 10.84
C GLU A 36 -20.76 10.53 9.77
N LEU A 37 -20.61 11.84 9.49
CA LEU A 37 -19.63 12.34 8.53
C LEU A 37 -18.19 12.03 8.94
N TYR A 38 -17.89 12.05 10.24
CA TYR A 38 -16.58 11.68 10.76
C TYR A 38 -16.28 10.21 10.47
N HIS A 39 -17.22 9.30 10.76
CA HIS A 39 -17.08 7.88 10.44
C HIS A 39 -16.92 7.62 8.94
N LEU A 40 -17.71 8.31 8.10
CA LEU A 40 -17.55 8.24 6.64
C LEU A 40 -16.16 8.68 6.19
N SER A 41 -15.56 9.68 6.84
CA SER A 41 -14.21 10.14 6.54
C SER A 41 -13.13 9.08 6.86
N ILE A 42 -13.34 8.28 7.92
CA ILE A 42 -12.46 7.17 8.28
C ILE A 42 -12.60 6.03 7.27
N ILE A 43 -13.84 5.66 6.93
CA ILE A 43 -14.13 4.62 5.93
C ILE A 43 -13.50 5.00 4.59
N ALA A 44 -13.64 6.25 4.16
CA ALA A 44 -13.03 6.75 2.94
C ALA A 44 -11.50 6.63 2.99
N ALA A 45 -10.84 7.13 4.06
CA ALA A 45 -9.40 7.03 4.20
C ALA A 45 -8.88 5.58 4.16
N ASN A 46 -9.59 4.66 4.82
CA ASN A 46 -9.28 3.23 4.75
C ASN A 46 -9.41 2.67 3.33
N ALA A 47 -10.47 3.02 2.59
CA ALA A 47 -10.64 2.60 1.20
C ALA A 47 -9.47 3.06 0.32
N TYR A 48 -9.06 4.33 0.44
CA TYR A 48 -7.90 4.85 -0.29
C TYR A 48 -6.59 4.17 0.14
N PHE A 49 -6.41 3.87 1.43
CA PHE A 49 -5.27 3.07 1.91
C PHE A 49 -5.23 1.68 1.25
N PHE A 50 -6.35 0.96 1.17
CA PHE A 50 -6.42 -0.31 0.45
C PHE A 50 -6.07 -0.16 -1.03
N MET A 51 -6.53 0.90 -1.69
CA MET A 51 -6.21 1.15 -3.11
C MET A 51 -4.72 1.40 -3.33
N LEU A 52 -4.07 2.19 -2.46
CA LEU A 52 -2.62 2.39 -2.49
C LEU A 52 -1.89 1.05 -2.35
N PHE A 53 -2.28 0.25 -1.36
CA PHE A 53 -1.63 -1.03 -1.09
C PHE A 53 -1.82 -2.02 -2.23
N ALA A 54 -3.03 -2.14 -2.77
CA ALA A 54 -3.31 -3.02 -3.90
C ALA A 54 -2.44 -2.68 -5.12
N ARG A 55 -2.26 -1.38 -5.43
CA ARG A 55 -1.37 -0.96 -6.52
C ARG A 55 0.10 -1.22 -6.21
N PHE A 56 0.53 -0.99 -4.98
CA PHE A 56 1.89 -1.31 -4.53
C PHE A 56 2.17 -2.82 -4.65
N GLU A 57 1.28 -3.67 -4.14
CA GLU A 57 1.39 -5.14 -4.23
C GLU A 57 1.47 -5.63 -5.66
N HIS A 58 0.66 -5.06 -6.56
CA HIS A 58 0.70 -5.36 -7.97
C HIS A 58 2.10 -5.06 -8.56
N ARG A 59 2.64 -3.88 -8.28
CA ARG A 59 3.96 -3.48 -8.80
C ARG A 59 5.10 -4.32 -8.21
N VAL A 60 5.06 -4.65 -6.92
CA VAL A 60 5.99 -5.61 -6.30
C VAL A 60 5.92 -6.98 -6.98
N THR A 61 4.72 -7.42 -7.35
CA THR A 61 4.54 -8.70 -8.05
C THR A 61 5.18 -8.68 -9.43
N GLU A 62 5.00 -7.60 -10.21
CA GLU A 62 5.66 -7.44 -11.50
C GLU A 62 7.18 -7.45 -11.38
N LEU A 63 7.74 -6.67 -10.45
CA LEU A 63 9.18 -6.60 -10.22
C LEU A 63 9.74 -7.96 -9.78
N ALA A 64 9.06 -8.67 -8.88
CA ALA A 64 9.46 -10.00 -8.45
C ALA A 64 9.44 -11.00 -9.62
N MET A 65 8.45 -10.92 -10.50
CA MET A 65 8.39 -11.76 -11.71
C MET A 65 9.59 -11.48 -12.64
N ILE A 66 9.91 -10.20 -12.88
CA ILE A 66 11.06 -9.80 -13.69
C ILE A 66 12.36 -10.33 -13.07
N ARG A 67 12.54 -10.17 -11.75
CA ARG A 67 13.72 -10.64 -11.02
C ARG A 67 13.90 -12.16 -11.12
N VAL A 68 12.83 -12.92 -10.94
CA VAL A 68 12.87 -14.39 -11.06
C VAL A 68 13.18 -14.81 -12.49
N GLU A 69 12.60 -14.15 -13.50
CA GLU A 69 12.87 -14.47 -14.91
C GLU A 69 14.33 -14.20 -15.29
N ALA A 70 14.89 -13.07 -14.85
CA ALA A 70 16.32 -12.79 -15.02
C ALA A 70 17.19 -13.87 -14.34
N GLY A 71 16.81 -14.33 -13.15
CA GLY A 71 17.48 -15.43 -12.45
C GLY A 71 17.41 -16.77 -13.19
N ARG A 72 16.29 -17.07 -13.87
CA ARG A 72 16.16 -18.27 -14.72
C ARG A 72 17.04 -18.21 -15.95
N GLN A 73 17.44 -17.02 -16.38
CA GLN A 73 18.34 -16.80 -17.51
C GLN A 73 19.82 -16.70 -17.09
N ALA A 74 20.14 -16.88 -15.80
CA ALA A 74 21.51 -16.84 -15.31
C ALA A 74 22.44 -17.85 -16.01
N THR A 75 23.70 -17.50 -16.21
CA THR A 75 24.69 -18.38 -16.89
C THR A 75 24.97 -19.64 -16.08
N ILE A 76 25.01 -19.52 -14.75
CA ILE A 76 25.32 -20.60 -13.82
C ILE A 76 24.10 -21.51 -13.63
N ALA A 77 24.28 -22.81 -13.89
CA ALA A 77 23.18 -23.77 -13.86
C ALA A 77 22.56 -23.99 -12.46
N SER A 78 23.36 -23.91 -11.39
CA SER A 78 22.87 -23.98 -10.01
C SER A 78 21.89 -22.86 -9.71
N ASP A 79 22.23 -21.64 -10.15
CA ASP A 79 21.45 -20.45 -9.89
C ASP A 79 20.11 -20.54 -10.64
N ARG A 80 20.14 -20.92 -11.94
CA ARG A 80 18.92 -21.15 -12.72
C ARG A 80 17.96 -22.12 -12.05
N ARG A 81 18.47 -23.22 -11.48
CA ARG A 81 17.64 -24.24 -10.83
C ARG A 81 16.90 -23.69 -9.61
N VAL A 82 17.56 -22.85 -8.82
CA VAL A 82 16.93 -22.18 -7.67
C VAL A 82 15.76 -21.30 -8.13
N TRP A 83 15.92 -20.56 -9.23
CA TRP A 83 14.86 -19.69 -9.77
C TRP A 83 13.76 -20.44 -10.53
N ALA A 84 14.07 -21.61 -11.09
CA ALA A 84 13.12 -22.41 -11.87
C ALA A 84 12.00 -23.02 -11.00
N VAL A 85 12.26 -23.29 -9.73
CA VAL A 85 11.27 -23.86 -8.80
C VAL A 85 10.32 -22.81 -8.18
N LEU A 86 10.60 -21.52 -8.37
CA LEU A 86 9.81 -20.44 -7.78
C LEU A 86 8.57 -20.13 -8.64
N ASP A 87 7.39 -20.19 -8.00
CA ASP A 87 6.12 -19.72 -8.56
C ASP A 87 5.68 -18.42 -7.86
N VAL A 88 6.12 -17.28 -8.39
CA VAL A 88 5.90 -15.94 -7.81
C VAL A 88 4.42 -15.62 -7.62
N LYS A 89 3.54 -16.12 -8.51
CA LYS A 89 2.10 -15.84 -8.45
C LYS A 89 1.44 -16.51 -7.24
N LYS A 90 1.98 -17.62 -6.76
CA LYS A 90 1.48 -18.35 -5.58
C LYS A 90 2.14 -17.94 -4.27
N MET A 91 3.17 -17.11 -4.30
CA MET A 91 3.80 -16.60 -3.08
C MET A 91 2.87 -15.64 -2.35
N ASP A 92 2.99 -15.55 -1.02
CA ASP A 92 2.42 -14.42 -0.29
C ASP A 92 3.18 -13.12 -0.63
N PHE A 93 2.55 -11.99 -0.32
CA PHE A 93 3.09 -10.68 -0.65
C PHE A 93 4.46 -10.41 0.01
N LEU A 94 4.63 -10.74 1.29
CA LEU A 94 5.88 -10.47 2.01
C LEU A 94 7.03 -11.34 1.51
N ARG A 95 6.75 -12.56 1.01
CA ARG A 95 7.74 -13.38 0.30
C ARG A 95 8.14 -12.78 -1.03
N ARG A 96 7.19 -12.23 -1.80
CA ARG A 96 7.52 -11.50 -3.05
C ARG A 96 8.39 -10.28 -2.77
N LEU A 97 8.07 -9.50 -1.73
CA LEU A 97 8.87 -8.37 -1.30
C LEU A 97 10.30 -8.79 -0.90
N ALA A 98 10.43 -9.91 -0.18
CA ALA A 98 11.74 -10.45 0.23
C ALA A 98 12.62 -10.95 -0.94
N LEU A 99 12.08 -11.06 -2.16
CA LEU A 99 12.89 -11.31 -3.36
C LEU A 99 13.55 -10.03 -3.89
N LEU A 100 13.03 -8.86 -3.52
CA LEU A 100 13.44 -7.55 -4.05
C LEU A 100 14.25 -6.72 -3.05
N THR A 101 14.16 -7.04 -1.77
CA THR A 101 14.90 -6.34 -0.72
C THR A 101 15.27 -7.28 0.42
N ASP A 102 16.30 -6.92 1.17
CA ASP A 102 16.71 -7.64 2.38
C ASP A 102 15.61 -7.54 3.46
N LYS A 103 15.31 -8.66 4.12
CA LYS A 103 14.39 -8.70 5.26
C LYS A 103 14.86 -7.87 6.45
N GLY A 104 16.17 -7.65 6.58
CA GLY A 104 16.76 -6.76 7.58
C GLY A 104 16.69 -5.28 7.21
N SER A 105 16.24 -4.92 6.01
CA SER A 105 16.14 -3.53 5.57
C SER A 105 14.99 -2.78 6.25
N SER A 106 15.18 -1.47 6.44
CA SER A 106 14.12 -0.59 6.91
C SER A 106 12.89 -0.58 5.98
N ASP A 107 13.12 -0.74 4.67
CA ASP A 107 12.04 -0.78 3.68
C ASP A 107 11.16 -2.00 3.87
N TYR A 108 11.77 -3.17 4.09
CA TYR A 108 11.03 -4.39 4.37
C TYR A 108 10.22 -4.26 5.65
N ALA A 109 10.84 -3.76 6.73
CA ALA A 109 10.16 -3.55 8.01
C ALA A 109 8.97 -2.60 7.87
N THR A 110 9.17 -1.46 7.22
CA THR A 110 8.11 -0.45 7.02
C THR A 110 6.93 -1.00 6.23
N VAL A 111 7.18 -1.72 5.13
CA VAL A 111 6.11 -2.31 4.31
C VAL A 111 5.41 -3.44 5.06
N LYS A 112 6.15 -4.23 5.85
CA LYS A 112 5.58 -5.28 6.69
C LYS A 112 4.58 -4.71 7.70
N GLU A 113 4.94 -3.63 8.40
CA GLU A 113 4.06 -2.94 9.35
C GLU A 113 2.78 -2.44 8.65
N LEU A 114 2.92 -1.73 7.51
CA LEU A 114 1.76 -1.26 6.77
C LEU A 114 0.89 -2.41 6.23
N TYR A 115 1.49 -3.56 5.90
CA TYR A 115 0.74 -4.74 5.46
C TYR A 115 -0.02 -5.39 6.62
N GLU A 116 0.57 -5.42 7.82
CA GLU A 116 -0.08 -5.86 9.05
C GLU A 116 -1.26 -4.95 9.40
N ASP A 117 -1.09 -3.62 9.32
CA ASP A 117 -2.15 -2.63 9.48
C ASP A 117 -3.29 -2.86 8.48
N ARG A 118 -2.95 -3.04 7.20
CA ARG A 118 -3.92 -3.34 6.13
C ARG A 118 -4.73 -4.60 6.43
N ASN A 119 -4.08 -5.64 6.94
CA ASN A 119 -4.76 -6.90 7.28
C ASN A 119 -5.61 -6.75 8.54
N ALA A 120 -5.14 -6.02 9.55
CA ALA A 120 -5.94 -5.71 10.74
C ALA A 120 -7.23 -4.98 10.36
N ILE A 121 -7.16 -3.95 9.51
CA ILE A 121 -8.33 -3.23 9.01
C ILE A 121 -9.25 -4.17 8.22
N ALA A 122 -8.69 -5.04 7.36
CA ALA A 122 -9.46 -5.99 6.57
C ALA A 122 -10.22 -7.02 7.43
N HIS A 123 -9.68 -7.36 8.60
CA HIS A 123 -10.28 -8.30 9.56
C HIS A 123 -11.22 -7.63 10.57
N GLY A 124 -11.49 -6.33 10.44
CA GLY A 124 -12.43 -5.62 11.29
C GLY A 124 -11.84 -5.15 12.62
N SER A 125 -10.52 -5.28 12.83
CA SER A 125 -9.82 -4.63 13.93
C SER A 125 -9.75 -3.12 13.65
N LEU A 126 -10.81 -2.39 14.06
CA LEU A 126 -10.89 -0.94 14.34
C LEU A 126 -10.04 -0.04 13.41
N VAL A 127 -10.55 0.68 12.40
CA VAL A 127 -11.62 1.71 12.36
C VAL A 127 -11.41 2.90 13.30
N GLU A 128 -10.40 2.90 14.18
CA GLU A 128 -10.09 4.07 15.03
C GLU A 128 -8.99 4.96 14.45
N THR A 129 -8.07 4.39 13.68
CA THR A 129 -7.00 5.16 13.04
C THR A 129 -7.43 5.50 11.62
N LYS A 130 -7.65 6.80 11.37
CA LYS A 130 -7.77 7.34 10.00
C LYS A 130 -6.38 7.32 9.36
N PRO A 131 -6.07 6.43 8.40
CA PRO A 131 -4.72 6.38 7.83
C PRO A 131 -4.40 7.69 7.13
N ASN A 132 -3.18 8.19 7.31
CA ASN A 132 -2.72 9.34 6.55
C ASN A 132 -2.33 8.88 5.14
N VAL A 133 -3.31 8.88 4.23
CA VAL A 133 -3.17 8.40 2.84
C VAL A 133 -1.98 9.04 2.13
N LYS A 134 -1.71 10.34 2.33
CA LYS A 134 -0.59 11.04 1.69
C LYS A 134 0.77 10.55 2.19
N VAL A 135 0.89 10.38 3.50
CA VAL A 135 2.12 9.86 4.12
C VAL A 135 2.38 8.44 3.66
N VAL A 136 1.35 7.58 3.68
CA VAL A 136 1.48 6.20 3.19
C VAL A 136 1.89 6.18 1.71
N ALA A 137 1.22 6.96 0.85
CA ALA A 137 1.58 7.01 -0.57
C ALA A 137 3.02 7.49 -0.81
N THR A 138 3.51 8.41 0.03
CA THR A 138 4.89 8.90 -0.02
C THR A 138 5.88 7.81 0.37
N ILE A 139 5.61 7.10 1.47
CA ILE A 139 6.42 5.95 1.93
C ILE A 139 6.47 4.88 0.83
N LEU A 140 5.32 4.44 0.34
CA LEU A 140 5.21 3.41 -0.69
C LEU A 140 5.88 3.85 -2.00
N SER A 141 5.79 5.13 -2.39
CA SER A 141 6.49 5.66 -3.57
C SER A 141 8.00 5.56 -3.38
N GLY A 142 8.51 5.97 -2.22
CA GLY A 142 9.94 5.93 -1.91
C GLY A 142 10.49 4.51 -1.92
N VAL A 143 9.77 3.56 -1.32
CA VAL A 143 10.14 2.14 -1.35
C VAL A 143 10.13 1.64 -2.80
N LEU A 144 9.07 1.90 -3.57
CA LEU A 144 8.99 1.47 -4.96
C LEU A 144 10.17 1.96 -5.80
N SER A 145 10.51 3.24 -5.70
CA SER A 145 11.64 3.80 -6.44
C SER A 145 12.97 3.11 -6.09
N ARG A 146 13.16 2.67 -4.85
CA ARG A 146 14.36 1.90 -4.45
C ARG A 146 14.32 0.47 -4.97
N LEU A 147 13.17 -0.19 -4.92
CA LEU A 147 13.00 -1.53 -5.49
C LEU A 147 13.22 -1.54 -7.00
N GLU A 148 12.74 -0.52 -7.71
CA GLU A 148 12.94 -0.36 -9.16
C GLU A 148 14.40 -0.05 -9.53
N GLY A 149 15.15 0.58 -8.62
CA GLY A 149 16.58 0.84 -8.78
C GLY A 149 17.48 -0.33 -8.38
N THR A 150 16.92 -1.45 -7.92
CA THR A 150 17.69 -2.63 -7.52
C THR A 150 17.98 -3.49 -8.76
N PRO A 151 19.26 -3.75 -9.10
CA PRO A 151 19.66 -4.49 -10.31
C PRO A 151 19.26 -5.98 -10.31
#